data_AF-A0AAN8X2E8-F1
#
_entry.id   AF-A0AAN8X2E8-F1
#
_cell.length_a   1.000
_cell.length_b   1.000
_cell.length_c   1.000
_cell.angle_alpha   90.00
_cell.angle_beta   90.00
_cell.angle_gamma   90.00
#
_symmetry.space_group_name_H-M   'P 1'
#
loop_
_entity.id
_entity.type
_entity.pdbx_description
1 polymer ?
#
loop_
_entity_poly.entity_id
_entity_poly.type
_entity_poly.pdbx_seq_one_letter_code
_entity_poly.pdbx_strand_id
1 'polypeptide(L)'
;MAHIRLSLATVASICFVVGCVCASIAHAQFHGDDPTKWYPKDGGWVFHVTSTVSEWICAAAFSIFMLTLVDEFKTITMDPPQVYVSVESLAPTQYSDIGGPDQTTEDVQAILTQSSYIT
;
A
#
# COMPACT_ATOMS: atom_id res chain seq x y z
N MET A 1 -11.59 -21.52 -0.57
CA MET A 1 -10.66 -20.37 -0.46
C MET A 1 -9.82 -20.41 0.81
N ALA A 2 -10.41 -20.56 2.01
CA ALA A 2 -9.65 -20.58 3.27
C ALA A 2 -8.54 -21.66 3.34
N HIS A 3 -8.81 -22.89 2.93
CA HIS A 3 -7.80 -23.96 2.89
C HIS A 3 -6.64 -23.68 1.93
N ILE A 4 -6.93 -23.05 0.79
CA ILE A 4 -5.93 -22.66 -0.21
C ILE A 4 -5.02 -21.59 0.42
N ARG A 5 -5.61 -20.52 0.98
CA ARG A 5 -4.85 -19.47 1.67
C ARG A 5 -3.98 -20.00 2.80
N LEU A 6 -4.53 -20.91 3.61
CA LEU A 6 -3.77 -21.57 4.67
C LEU A 6 -2.58 -22.34 4.10
N SER A 7 -2.79 -23.16 3.06
CA SER A 7 -1.70 -23.91 2.43
C SER A 7 -0.61 -23.01 1.84
N LEU A 8 -0.99 -21.93 1.15
CA LEU A 8 -0.07 -20.94 0.59
C LEU A 8 0.72 -20.22 1.68
N ALA A 9 0.05 -19.82 2.77
CA ALA A 9 0.69 -19.17 3.91
C ALA A 9 1.67 -20.11 4.63
N THR A 10 1.30 -21.38 4.81
CA THR A 10 2.19 -22.39 5.41
C THR A 10 3.42 -22.63 4.54
N VAL A 11 3.24 -22.84 3.23
CA VAL A 11 4.35 -23.03 2.29
C VAL A 11 5.26 -21.81 2.28
N ALA A 12 4.70 -20.60 2.16
CA ALA A 12 5.48 -19.36 2.18
C ALA A 12 6.27 -19.20 3.49
N SER A 13 5.67 -19.51 4.64
CA SER A 13 6.34 -19.43 5.94
C SER A 13 7.52 -20.41 6.05
N ILE A 14 7.34 -21.64 5.58
CA ILE A 14 8.42 -22.65 5.57
C ILE A 14 9.55 -22.20 4.63
N CYS A 15 9.22 -21.79 3.40
CA CYS A 15 10.20 -21.32 2.43
C CYS A 15 10.95 -20.08 2.93
N PHE A 16 10.27 -19.16 3.63
CA PHE A 16 10.91 -18.00 4.23
C PHE A 16 11.93 -18.39 5.31
N VAL A 17 11.54 -19.27 6.25
CA VAL A 17 12.46 -19.75 7.30
C VAL A 17 13.66 -20.48 6.70
N VAL A 18 13.42 -21.40 5.75
CA VAL A 18 14.50 -22.12 5.04
C VAL A 18 15.41 -21.14 4.29
N GLY A 19 14.83 -20.19 3.56
CA GLY A 19 15.54 -19.16 2.83
C GLY A 19 16.45 -18.33 3.74
N CYS A 20 15.93 -17.82 4.85
CA CYS A 20 16.70 -17.03 5.82
C CYS A 20 17.86 -17.82 6.44
N VAL A 21 17.61 -19.07 6.86
CA VAL A 21 18.64 -19.92 7.47
C VAL A 21 19.72 -20.27 6.44
N CYS A 22 19.34 -20.73 5.25
CA CYS A 22 20.29 -21.06 4.20
C CYS A 22 21.08 -19.83 3.73
N ALA A 23 20.45 -18.66 3.59
CA ALA A 23 21.14 -17.42 3.23
C ALA A 23 22.17 -17.00 4.29
N SER A 24 21.81 -17.13 5.58
CA SER A 24 22.72 -16.82 6.69
C SER A 24 23.94 -17.74 6.69
N ILE A 25 23.73 -19.05 6.50
CA ILE A 25 24.80 -20.05 6.41
C ILE A 25 25.67 -19.80 5.17
N ALA A 26 25.05 -19.52 4.03
CA ALA A 26 25.77 -19.23 2.79
C ALA A 26 26.69 -18.03 2.96
N HIS A 27 26.19 -16.94 3.54
CA HIS A 27 26.97 -15.74 3.79
C HIS A 27 28.10 -15.97 4.79
N ALA A 28 27.87 -16.79 5.83
CA ALA A 28 28.90 -17.14 6.80
C ALA A 28 30.01 -18.04 6.23
N GLN A 29 29.68 -18.89 5.25
CA GLN A 29 30.65 -19.78 4.59
C GLN A 29 31.26 -19.20 3.33
N PHE A 30 30.84 -18.00 2.90
CA PHE A 30 31.32 -17.41 1.67
C PHE A 30 32.81 -17.08 1.76
N HIS A 31 33.57 -17.59 0.81
CA HIS A 31 35.02 -17.41 0.71
C HIS A 31 35.48 -17.03 -0.70
N GLY A 32 34.59 -16.42 -1.49
CA GLY A 32 34.92 -15.85 -2.79
C GLY A 32 35.36 -14.38 -2.68
N ASP A 33 36.06 -13.89 -3.69
CA ASP A 33 36.56 -12.50 -3.74
C ASP A 33 35.45 -11.49 -4.08
N ASP A 34 34.39 -11.93 -4.78
CA ASP A 34 33.31 -11.08 -5.28
C ASP A 34 31.94 -11.60 -4.80
N PRO A 35 31.27 -10.95 -3.84
CA PRO A 35 29.99 -11.40 -3.27
C PRO A 35 28.83 -11.40 -4.26
N THR A 36 29.00 -10.82 -5.45
CA THR A 36 28.00 -10.85 -6.53
C THR A 36 28.13 -12.06 -7.45
N LYS A 37 29.27 -12.76 -7.41
CA LYS A 37 29.54 -13.92 -8.27
C LYS A 37 29.71 -15.17 -7.41
N TRP A 38 28.75 -16.08 -7.55
CA TRP A 38 28.71 -17.33 -6.80
C TRP A 38 29.00 -18.51 -7.72
N TYR A 39 30.08 -19.23 -7.46
CA TYR A 39 30.49 -20.43 -8.18
C TYR A 39 30.37 -21.68 -7.30
N PRO A 40 30.18 -22.88 -7.87
CA PRO A 40 30.13 -24.13 -7.10
C PRO A 40 31.36 -24.45 -6.25
N LYS A 41 32.49 -23.78 -6.54
CA LYS A 41 33.75 -23.87 -5.78
C LYS A 41 33.78 -22.95 -4.55
N ASP A 42 32.87 -21.98 -4.47
CA ASP A 42 32.77 -21.04 -3.36
C ASP A 42 31.97 -21.67 -2.22
N GLY A 43 32.35 -21.34 -1.00
CA GLY A 43 31.76 -21.91 0.20
C GLY A 43 30.35 -21.40 0.37
N GLY A 44 29.48 -22.28 0.84
CA GLY A 44 28.09 -21.92 0.98
C GLY A 44 27.30 -21.84 -0.33
N TRP A 45 27.89 -22.12 -1.49
CA TRP A 45 27.19 -22.03 -2.79
C TRP A 45 25.88 -22.82 -2.84
N VAL A 46 25.87 -24.05 -2.33
CA VAL A 46 24.65 -24.88 -2.29
C VAL A 46 23.58 -24.24 -1.40
N PHE A 47 23.97 -23.66 -0.27
CA PHE A 47 23.05 -22.95 0.63
C PHE A 47 22.53 -21.66 -0.01
N HIS A 48 23.37 -20.95 -0.76
CA HIS A 48 22.97 -19.78 -1.53
C HIS A 48 21.90 -20.16 -2.57
N VAL A 49 22.16 -21.15 -3.42
CA VAL A 49 21.20 -21.62 -4.43
C VAL A 49 19.90 -22.12 -3.78
N THR A 50 20.00 -22.85 -2.68
CA THR A 50 18.83 -23.34 -1.94
C THR A 50 18.00 -22.17 -1.39
N SER A 51 18.66 -21.13 -0.87
CA SER A 51 17.98 -19.92 -0.39
C SER A 51 17.28 -19.16 -1.53
N THR A 52 17.93 -19.03 -2.69
CA THR A 52 17.35 -18.40 -3.88
C THR A 52 16.14 -19.18 -4.38
N VAL A 53 16.22 -20.51 -4.50
CA VAL A 53 15.06 -21.32 -4.91
C VAL A 53 13.90 -21.17 -3.92
N SER A 54 14.20 -21.17 -2.61
CA SER A 54 13.19 -20.96 -1.57
C SER A 54 12.56 -19.56 -1.66
N GLU A 55 13.35 -18.54 -2.00
CA GLU A 55 12.88 -17.17 -2.24
C GLU A 55 11.88 -17.11 -3.41
N TRP A 56 12.20 -17.71 -4.56
CA TRP A 56 11.30 -17.74 -5.72
C TRP A 56 9.98 -18.47 -5.41
N ILE A 57 10.04 -19.58 -4.68
CA ILE A 57 8.83 -20.30 -4.24
C ILE A 57 8.00 -19.43 -3.29
N CYS A 58 8.65 -18.78 -2.32
CA CYS A 58 7.98 -17.87 -1.38
C CYS A 58 7.32 -16.69 -2.12
N ALA A 59 8.01 -16.08 -3.08
CA ALA A 59 7.50 -14.96 -3.87
C ALA A 59 6.30 -15.37 -4.75
N ALA A 60 6.35 -16.54 -5.37
CA ALA A 60 5.23 -17.08 -6.13
C ALA A 60 4.03 -17.40 -5.24
N ALA A 61 4.26 -18.04 -4.08
CA ALA A 61 3.22 -18.34 -3.11
C ALA A 61 2.56 -17.06 -2.56
N PHE A 62 3.37 -16.04 -2.24
CA PHE A 62 2.87 -14.75 -1.79
C PHE A 62 2.01 -14.06 -2.87
N SER A 63 2.47 -14.10 -4.13
CA SER A 63 1.76 -13.52 -5.26
C SER A 63 0.40 -14.20 -5.48
N ILE A 64 0.36 -15.54 -5.47
CA ILE A 64 -0.89 -16.29 -5.59
C ILE A 64 -1.81 -16.01 -4.39
N PHE A 65 -1.26 -15.93 -3.18
CA PHE A 65 -2.03 -15.56 -1.98
C PHE A 65 -2.71 -14.20 -2.15
N MET A 66 -1.99 -13.18 -2.62
CA MET A 66 -2.55 -11.86 -2.90
C MET A 66 -3.67 -11.93 -3.94
N LEU A 67 -3.51 -12.71 -5.01
CA LEU A 67 -4.57 -12.92 -6.01
C LEU A 67 -5.84 -13.53 -5.40
N THR A 68 -5.72 -14.42 -4.41
CA THR A 68 -6.91 -14.95 -3.73
C THR A 68 -7.71 -13.88 -2.98
N LEU A 69 -7.10 -12.75 -2.61
CA LEU A 69 -7.75 -11.65 -1.88
C LEU A 69 -8.39 -10.62 -2.81
N VAL A 70 -8.05 -10.61 -4.10
CA VAL A 70 -8.54 -9.60 -5.06
C VAL A 70 -10.07 -9.56 -5.12
N ASP A 71 -10.73 -10.71 -5.15
CA ASP A 71 -12.18 -10.77 -5.21
C ASP A 71 -12.85 -10.24 -3.92
N GLU A 72 -12.21 -10.45 -2.77
CA GLU A 72 -12.70 -9.92 -1.49
C GLU A 72 -12.51 -8.40 -1.42
N PHE A 73 -11.38 -7.87 -1.89
CA PHE A 73 -11.14 -6.43 -1.94
C PHE A 73 -12.09 -5.71 -2.89
N LYS A 74 -12.48 -6.34 -4.00
CA LYS A 74 -13.50 -5.78 -4.91
C LYS A 74 -14.87 -5.64 -4.26
N THR A 75 -15.14 -6.42 -3.21
CA THR A 75 -16.43 -6.39 -2.50
C THR A 75 -16.44 -5.32 -1.40
N ILE A 76 -15.27 -4.84 -0.97
CA ILE A 76 -15.16 -3.80 0.06
C ILE A 76 -15.43 -2.43 -0.55
N THR A 77 -16.56 -1.84 -0.18
CA THR A 77 -16.90 -0.45 -0.47
C THR A 77 -16.62 0.39 0.77
N MET A 78 -15.90 1.51 0.63
CA MET A 78 -15.72 2.50 1.69
C MET A 78 -16.53 3.74 1.36
N ASP A 79 -17.40 4.14 2.28
CA ASP A 79 -18.08 5.43 2.17
C ASP A 79 -17.07 6.55 2.48
N PRO A 80 -17.01 7.60 1.66
CA PRO A 80 -16.11 8.71 1.90
C PRO A 80 -16.45 9.40 3.23
N PRO A 81 -15.43 9.88 3.98
CA PRO A 81 -15.67 10.59 5.24
C PRO A 81 -16.46 11.87 4.96
N GLN A 82 -17.52 12.09 5.74
CA GLN A 82 -18.30 13.33 5.68
C GLN A 82 -17.47 14.48 6.27
N VAL A 83 -17.04 15.40 5.42
CA VAL A 83 -16.31 16.61 5.84
C VAL A 83 -17.32 17.73 6.05
N TYR A 84 -17.50 18.17 7.30
CA TYR A 84 -18.32 19.32 7.64
C TYR A 84 -17.41 20.55 7.81
N VAL A 85 -17.68 21.61 7.03
CA VAL A 85 -17.03 22.90 7.19
C VAL A 85 -17.95 23.79 8.02
N SER A 86 -17.60 24.02 9.28
CA SER A 86 -18.28 25.01 10.12
C SER A 86 -17.75 26.39 9.78
N VAL A 87 -18.56 27.21 9.12
CA VAL A 87 -18.28 28.64 8.94
C VAL A 87 -18.73 29.32 10.23
N GLU A 88 -17.77 29.60 11.13
CA GLU A 88 -18.02 30.51 12.25
C GLU A 88 -18.30 31.88 11.62
N SER A 89 -19.55 32.31 11.66
CA SER A 89 -19.92 33.67 11.27
C SER A 89 -19.24 34.61 12.25
N LEU A 90 -18.11 35.18 11.86
CA LEU A 90 -17.53 36.31 12.56
C LEU A 90 -18.65 37.35 12.65
N ALA A 91 -19.05 37.68 13.88
CA ALA A 91 -20.02 38.74 14.14
C ALA A 91 -19.70 39.94 13.23
N PRO A 92 -20.71 40.62 12.66
CA PRO A 92 -20.47 41.78 11.82
C PRO A 92 -19.93 42.92 12.69
N THR A 93 -18.65 42.86 13.04
CA THR A 93 -17.89 44.02 13.47
C THR A 93 -17.70 44.89 12.25
N GLN A 94 -18.65 45.81 12.10
CA GLN A 94 -18.49 47.12 11.47
C GLN A 94 -18.04 47.11 10.00
N TYR A 95 -18.89 46.61 9.11
CA TYR A 95 -18.96 47.13 7.73
C TYR A 95 -20.26 47.91 7.57
N SER A 96 -20.38 48.96 8.36
CA SER A 96 -21.41 49.98 8.19
C SER A 96 -20.71 51.33 8.25
N ASP A 97 -19.77 51.50 7.34
CA ASP A 97 -19.40 52.82 6.83
C ASP A 97 -18.78 52.62 5.44
N ILE A 98 -19.18 53.48 4.50
CA ILE A 98 -18.88 53.46 3.05
C ILE A 98 -19.87 52.61 2.23
N GLY A 99 -21.01 53.22 1.94
CA GLY A 99 -22.04 52.70 1.04
C GLY A 99 -21.63 52.65 -0.44
N GLY A 100 -22.19 51.65 -1.12
CA GLY A 100 -22.24 51.46 -2.57
C GLY A 100 -23.19 50.30 -2.90
N PRO A 101 -23.93 50.33 -4.01
CA PRO A 101 -25.11 49.47 -4.20
C PRO A 101 -24.75 47.99 -4.38
N ASP A 102 -25.50 47.19 -3.64
CA ASP A 102 -25.89 45.77 -3.75
C ASP A 102 -25.47 45.03 -5.05
N GLN A 103 -24.23 44.56 -5.09
CA GLN A 103 -23.70 43.71 -6.18
C GLN A 103 -23.13 42.38 -5.65
N THR A 104 -22.62 42.39 -4.42
CA THR A 104 -22.02 41.23 -3.74
C THR A 104 -23.03 40.16 -3.35
N THR A 105 -24.29 40.53 -3.10
CA THR A 105 -25.35 39.60 -2.70
C THR A 105 -25.81 38.73 -3.87
N GLU A 106 -25.78 39.27 -5.10
CA GLU A 106 -26.07 38.54 -6.33
C GLU A 106 -24.94 37.56 -6.70
N ASP A 107 -23.69 37.97 -6.52
CA ASP A 107 -22.51 37.14 -6.79
C ASP A 107 -22.47 35.89 -5.89
N VAL A 108 -22.81 36.04 -4.62
CA VAL A 108 -22.87 34.92 -3.67
C VAL A 108 -24.00 33.95 -4.03
N GLN A 109 -25.17 34.45 -4.44
CA GLN A 109 -26.27 33.61 -4.91
C GLN A 109 -25.92 32.86 -6.21
N ALA A 110 -25.20 33.49 -7.14
CA ALA A 110 -24.77 32.87 -8.39
C ALA A 110 -23.82 31.67 -8.14
N ILE A 111 -22.88 31.81 -7.20
CA ILE A 111 -21.91 30.75 -6.87
C ILE A 111 -22.61 29.56 -6.20
N LEU A 112 -23.55 29.80 -5.29
CA LEU A 112 -24.31 28.74 -4.62
C LEU A 112 -25.21 27.97 -5.59
N THR A 113 -25.76 28.67 -6.58
CA THR A 113 -26.62 28.07 -7.61
C THR A 113 -25.80 27.25 -8.62
N GLN A 114 -24.57 27.65 -8.96
CA GLN A 114 -23.69 26.84 -9.83
C GLN A 114 -23.20 25.54 -9.17
N SER A 115 -22.94 25.57 -7.86
CA SER A 115 -22.45 24.41 -7.11
C SER A 115 -23.49 23.28 -7.00
N SER A 116 -24.78 23.61 -7.12
CA SER A 116 -25.89 22.64 -7.03
C SER A 116 -26.21 21.89 -8.33
N TYR A 117 -25.57 22.24 -9.46
CA TYR A 117 -25.76 21.55 -10.75
C TYR A 117 -24.67 20.52 -11.10
N ILE A 118 -23.67 20.29 -10.22
CA ILE A 118 -22.55 19.36 -10.46
C ILE A 118 -22.72 18.04 -9.67
N THR A 119 -23.90 17.75 -9.14
CA THR A 119 -24.24 16.45 -8.53
C THR A 119 -25.21 15.69 -9.42
#